data_AF-A0A496LAW5-F1
#
_entry.id   AF-A0A496LAW5-F1
#
_cell.length_a   1.000
_cell.length_b   1.000
_cell.length_c   1.000
_cell.angle_alpha   90.00
_cell.angle_beta   90.00
_cell.angle_gamma   90.00
#
_symmetry.space_group_name_H-M   'P 1'
#
loop_
_entity.id
_entity.type
_entity.pdbx_description
1 polymer ?
#
loop_
_entity_poly.entity_id
_entity_poly.type
_entity_poly.pdbx_seq_one_letter_code
_entity_poly.pdbx_strand_id
1 'polypeptide(L)'
;MYTKLWLSIIGLHALHQIEESISFFRWYIECYDRIPDWLHIQSIDNARLVVAHPEYFIFATLLQLLFVSVLAFAFRRNERVTRLLIWCYLAGLSFFIVWHILICYFAHSYAPVMVTCIGGLYLIPLFAYKLYKLGKR
;
A
#
# COMPACT_ATOMS: atom_id res chain seq x y z
N MET A 1 5.54 -21.52 5.44
CA MET A 1 4.31 -20.91 6.00
C MET A 1 4.33 -19.38 5.83
N TYR A 2 5.44 -18.71 6.15
CA TYR A 2 5.67 -17.29 5.87
C TYR A 2 5.44 -16.89 4.40
N THR A 3 5.83 -17.72 3.43
CA THR A 3 5.61 -17.45 1.99
C THR A 3 4.13 -17.26 1.62
N LYS A 4 3.21 -18.05 2.22
CA LYS A 4 1.77 -17.90 1.96
C LYS A 4 1.26 -16.56 2.48
N LEU A 5 1.68 -16.18 3.68
CA LEU A 5 1.34 -14.88 4.28
C LEU A 5 1.91 -13.73 3.45
N TRP A 6 3.15 -13.88 2.98
CA TRP A 6 3.82 -12.91 2.12
C TRP A 6 3.06 -12.69 0.81
N LEU A 7 2.66 -13.77 0.13
CA LEU A 7 1.87 -13.69 -1.10
C LEU A 7 0.52 -13.01 -0.88
N SER A 8 -0.16 -13.27 0.25
CA SER A 8 -1.41 -12.57 0.58
C SER A 8 -1.21 -11.07 0.78
N ILE A 9 -0.11 -10.65 1.41
CA ILE A 9 0.20 -9.23 1.62
C ILE A 9 0.59 -8.56 0.30
N ILE A 10 1.42 -9.21 -0.52
CA ILE A 10 1.72 -8.72 -1.89
C ILE A 10 0.43 -8.60 -2.70
N GLY A 11 -0.47 -9.59 -2.61
CA GLY A 11 -1.75 -9.56 -3.33
C GLY A 11 -2.61 -8.36 -2.94
N LEU A 12 -2.76 -8.09 -1.63
CA LEU A 12 -3.47 -6.90 -1.17
C LEU A 12 -2.80 -5.61 -1.67
N HIS A 13 -1.48 -5.52 -1.61
CA HIS A 13 -0.75 -4.35 -2.10
C HIS A 13 -0.92 -4.16 -3.62
N ALA A 14 -0.84 -5.23 -4.41
CA ALA A 14 -1.05 -5.17 -5.85
C ALA A 14 -2.48 -4.72 -6.20
N LEU A 15 -3.50 -5.23 -5.49
CA LEU A 15 -4.88 -4.77 -5.66
C LEU A 15 -5.03 -3.28 -5.31
N HIS A 16 -4.40 -2.84 -4.22
CA HIS A 16 -4.39 -1.44 -3.82
C HIS A 16 -3.78 -0.53 -4.90
N GLN A 17 -2.63 -0.95 -5.46
CA GLN A 17 -1.96 -0.22 -6.54
C GLN A 17 -2.79 -0.19 -7.84
N ILE A 18 -3.51 -1.27 -8.15
CA ILE A 18 -4.45 -1.30 -9.29
C ILE A 18 -5.56 -0.27 -9.08
N GLU A 19 -6.21 -0.26 -7.91
CA GLU A 19 -7.26 0.73 -7.63
C GLU A 19 -6.74 2.17 -7.66
N GLU A 20 -5.55 2.40 -7.11
CA GLU A 20 -4.87 3.70 -7.16
C GLU A 20 -4.64 4.15 -8.62
N SER A 21 -4.22 3.23 -9.49
CA SER A 21 -3.94 3.53 -10.91
C SER A 21 -5.15 3.99 -11.73
N ILE A 22 -6.38 3.67 -11.32
CA ILE A 22 -7.59 3.94 -12.12
C ILE A 22 -7.86 5.45 -12.20
N SER A 23 -7.95 6.12 -11.06
CA SER A 23 -8.25 7.56 -11.02
C SER A 23 -7.88 8.27 -9.72
N PHE A 24 -7.09 7.63 -8.84
CA PHE A 24 -6.71 8.25 -7.57
C PHE A 24 -6.00 9.60 -7.77
N PHE A 25 -5.03 9.67 -8.68
CA PHE A 25 -4.26 10.90 -8.89
C PHE A 25 -5.11 12.06 -9.42
N ARG A 26 -6.14 11.79 -10.24
CA ARG A 26 -7.09 12.84 -10.67
C ARG A 26 -7.93 13.32 -9.50
N TRP A 27 -8.51 12.38 -8.75
CA TRP A 27 -9.26 12.68 -7.54
C TRP A 27 -8.42 13.49 -6.53
N TYR A 28 -7.13 13.14 -6.39
CA TYR A 28 -6.21 13.81 -5.49
C TYR A 28 -5.96 15.26 -5.88
N ILE A 29 -5.77 15.54 -7.18
CA ILE A 29 -5.64 16.92 -7.71
C ILE A 29 -6.92 17.73 -7.44
N GLU A 30 -8.10 17.15 -7.71
CA GLU A 30 -9.39 17.80 -7.51
C GLU A 30 -9.69 18.10 -6.03
N CYS A 31 -9.15 17.28 -5.12
CA CYS A 31 -9.37 17.41 -3.68
C CYS A 31 -8.23 18.11 -2.93
N TYR A 32 -7.14 18.45 -3.61
CA TYR A 32 -5.87 18.87 -3.01
C TYR A 32 -6.05 19.99 -1.98
N ASP A 33 -6.77 21.05 -2.36
CA ASP A 33 -6.98 22.25 -1.52
C ASP A 33 -7.87 21.99 -0.29
N ARG A 34 -8.58 20.86 -0.25
CA ARG A 34 -9.40 20.44 0.91
C ARG A 34 -8.64 19.53 1.88
N ILE A 35 -7.46 19.05 1.49
CA ILE A 35 -6.62 18.19 2.33
C ILE A 35 -5.67 19.10 3.12
N PRO A 36 -5.53 18.92 4.44
CA PRO A 36 -4.57 19.67 5.24
C PRO A 36 -3.13 19.44 4.78
N ASP A 37 -2.30 20.50 4.79
CA ASP A 37 -0.92 20.46 4.28
C ASP A 37 -0.05 19.36 4.91
N TRP A 38 -0.22 19.09 6.21
CA TRP A 38 0.54 18.04 6.91
C TRP A 38 0.22 16.62 6.42
N LEU A 39 -0.87 16.45 5.68
CA LEU A 39 -1.31 15.19 5.11
C LEU A 39 -0.96 15.09 3.61
N HIS A 40 -0.35 16.11 3.00
CA HIS A 40 0.17 16.06 1.64
C HIS A 40 1.46 15.23 1.57
N ILE A 41 1.34 13.96 1.17
CA ILE A 41 2.50 13.10 0.90
C ILE A 41 2.97 13.24 -0.55
N GLN A 42 2.06 13.57 -1.47
CA GLN A 42 2.36 13.82 -2.87
C GLN A 42 2.18 15.30 -3.17
N SER A 43 3.13 15.90 -3.89
CA SER A 43 2.91 17.25 -4.42
C SER A 43 1.84 17.21 -5.52
N ILE A 44 1.09 18.31 -5.67
CA ILE A 44 0.13 18.46 -6.77
C ILE A 44 0.81 18.28 -8.14
N ASP A 45 2.06 18.73 -8.29
CA ASP A 45 2.82 18.60 -9.53
C ASP A 45 3.18 17.15 -9.83
N ASN A 46 3.54 16.36 -8.82
CA ASN A 46 3.76 14.92 -8.99
C ASN A 46 2.47 14.20 -9.37
N ALA A 47 1.35 14.55 -8.75
CA ALA A 47 0.05 13.97 -9.11
C ALA A 47 -0.34 14.31 -10.56
N ARG A 48 -0.13 15.57 -10.99
CA ARG A 48 -0.32 15.99 -12.38
C ARG A 48 0.60 15.24 -13.34
N LEU A 49 1.86 15.04 -12.95
CA LEU A 49 2.83 14.28 -13.73
C LEU A 49 2.36 12.84 -13.93
N VAL A 50 1.86 12.17 -12.89
CA VAL A 50 1.34 10.80 -12.99
C VAL A 50 0.08 10.74 -13.85
N VAL A 51 -0.80 11.75 -13.79
CA VAL A 51 -1.98 11.81 -14.67
C VAL A 51 -1.56 11.99 -16.14
N ALA A 52 -0.51 12.78 -16.41
CA ALA A 52 0.02 13.00 -17.75
C ALA A 52 0.82 11.79 -18.29
N HIS A 53 1.56 11.13 -17.39
CA HIS A 53 2.47 10.01 -17.67
C HIS A 53 2.18 8.83 -16.72
N PRO A 54 1.05 8.13 -16.90
CA PRO A 54 0.66 7.01 -16.04
C PRO A 54 1.67 5.86 -16.07
N GLU A 55 2.47 5.74 -17.13
CA GLU A 55 3.56 4.79 -17.25
C GLU A 55 4.57 4.89 -16.10
N TYR A 56 4.84 6.09 -15.56
CA TYR A 56 5.77 6.26 -14.44
C TYR A 56 5.27 5.58 -13.18
N PHE A 57 3.97 5.70 -12.89
CA PHE A 57 3.37 5.00 -11.77
C PHE A 57 3.40 3.49 -12.00
N ILE A 58 3.01 3.03 -13.19
CA ILE A 58 3.04 1.59 -13.54
C ILE A 58 4.45 1.01 -13.36
N PHE A 59 5.49 1.69 -13.88
CA PHE A 59 6.87 1.23 -13.70
C PHE A 59 7.31 1.24 -12.25
N ALA A 60 6.96 2.27 -11.47
CA ALA A 60 7.26 2.34 -10.05
C ALA A 60 6.60 1.17 -9.28
N THR A 61 5.30 0.92 -9.52
CA THR A 61 4.55 -0.21 -8.93
C THR A 61 5.20 -1.54 -9.29
N LEU A 62 5.52 -1.77 -10.58
CA LEU A 62 6.14 -3.03 -11.02
C LEU A 62 7.51 -3.23 -10.38
N LEU A 63 8.33 -2.18 -10.30
CA LEU A 63 9.65 -2.24 -9.68
C LEU A 63 9.54 -2.51 -8.18
N GLN A 64 8.56 -1.91 -7.49
CA GLN A 64 8.32 -2.12 -6.07
C GLN A 64 7.86 -3.57 -5.80
N LEU A 65 6.90 -4.08 -6.58
CA LEU A 65 6.43 -5.47 -6.44
C LEU A 65 7.53 -6.47 -6.75
N LEU A 66 8.34 -6.22 -7.77
CA LEU A 66 9.52 -7.04 -8.09
C LEU A 66 10.52 -7.02 -6.95
N PHE A 67 10.87 -5.83 -6.44
CA PHE A 67 11.84 -5.67 -5.36
C PHE A 67 11.40 -6.42 -4.10
N VAL A 68 10.15 -6.25 -3.67
CA VAL A 68 9.60 -6.96 -2.51
C VAL A 68 9.58 -8.47 -2.74
N SER A 69 9.26 -8.92 -3.97
CA SER A 69 9.28 -10.35 -4.32
C SER A 69 10.70 -10.93 -4.29
N VAL A 70 11.70 -10.19 -4.79
CA VAL A 70 13.11 -10.58 -4.74
C VAL A 70 13.60 -10.66 -3.30
N LEU A 71 13.27 -9.68 -2.45
CA LEU A 71 13.60 -9.73 -1.02
C LEU A 71 12.97 -10.95 -0.34
N ALA A 72 11.69 -11.21 -0.61
CA ALA A 72 10.99 -12.38 -0.10
C ALA A 72 11.69 -13.68 -0.49
N PHE A 73 12.10 -13.78 -1.75
CA PHE A 73 12.79 -14.95 -2.28
C PHE A 73 14.19 -15.08 -1.69
N ALA A 74 14.99 -14.01 -1.65
CA ALA A 74 16.36 -14.02 -1.14
C ALA A 74 16.40 -14.46 0.32
N PHE A 75 15.51 -13.94 1.16
CA PHE A 75 15.48 -14.23 2.59
C PHE A 75 14.58 -15.39 3.01
N ARG A 76 13.96 -16.11 2.06
CA ARG A 76 12.96 -17.17 2.32
C ARG A 76 13.38 -18.27 3.31
N ARG A 77 14.68 -18.50 3.48
CA ARG A 77 15.24 -19.50 4.40
C ARG A 77 15.59 -18.93 5.78
N ASN A 78 15.67 -17.61 5.93
CA ASN A 78 15.97 -16.94 7.18
C ASN A 78 14.67 -16.44 7.81
N GLU A 79 14.15 -17.18 8.78
CA GLU A 79 12.86 -16.88 9.41
C GLU A 79 12.87 -15.55 10.18
N ARG A 80 13.99 -15.23 10.86
CA ARG A 80 14.12 -13.97 11.62
C ARG A 80 14.03 -12.77 10.69
N VAL A 81 14.78 -12.79 9.59
CA VAL A 81 14.79 -11.71 8.59
C VAL A 81 13.46 -11.65 7.85
N THR A 82 12.93 -12.79 7.41
CA THR A 82 11.62 -12.86 6.75
C THR A 82 10.53 -12.25 7.63
N ARG A 83 10.49 -12.60 8.92
CA ARG A 83 9.51 -12.06 9.86
C ARG A 83 9.63 -10.55 10.03
N LEU A 84 10.86 -10.04 10.16
CA LEU A 84 11.11 -8.59 10.24
C LEU A 84 10.61 -7.88 8.99
N LEU A 85 10.95 -8.40 7.80
CA LEU A 85 10.52 -7.81 6.54
C LEU A 85 9.00 -7.82 6.38
N ILE A 86 8.29 -8.88 6.79
CA ILE A 86 6.82 -8.89 6.78
C ILE A 86 6.27 -7.82 7.74
N TRP A 87 6.83 -7.68 8.93
CA TRP A 87 6.41 -6.61 9.86
C TRP A 87 6.60 -5.22 9.26
N CYS A 88 7.77 -4.95 8.68
CA CYS A 88 8.04 -3.69 7.98
C CYS A 88 7.03 -3.45 6.85
N TYR A 89 6.73 -4.50 6.07
CA TYR A 89 5.80 -4.38 4.96
C TYR A 89 4.36 -4.14 5.42
N LEU A 90 3.90 -4.83 6.47
CA LEU A 90 2.59 -4.58 7.08
C LEU A 90 2.49 -3.16 7.65
N ALA A 91 3.55 -2.65 8.26
CA ALA A 91 3.57 -1.29 8.80
C ALA A 91 3.43 -0.25 7.66
N GLY A 92 4.19 -0.41 6.58
CA GLY A 92 4.06 0.44 5.39
C GLY A 92 2.67 0.39 4.77
N LEU A 93 2.13 -0.82 4.57
CA LEU A 93 0.79 -0.98 4.00
C LEU A 93 -0.30 -0.38 4.89
N SER A 94 -0.18 -0.56 6.21
CA SER A 94 -1.09 0.07 7.20
C SER A 94 -1.06 1.58 7.10
N PHE A 95 0.15 2.16 7.03
CA PHE A 95 0.33 3.60 6.92
C PHE A 95 -0.38 4.16 5.69
N PHE A 96 -0.17 3.57 4.50
CA PHE A 96 -0.81 4.04 3.27
C PHE A 96 -2.32 3.90 3.30
N ILE A 97 -2.86 2.80 3.84
CA ILE A 97 -4.32 2.61 3.96
C ILE A 97 -4.94 3.65 4.88
N VAL A 98 -4.33 3.87 6.06
CA VAL A 98 -4.82 4.88 7.01
C VAL A 98 -4.71 6.27 6.40
N TRP A 99 -3.60 6.58 5.72
CA TRP A 99 -3.42 7.84 5.03
C TRP A 99 -4.52 8.09 3.99
N HIS A 100 -4.83 7.11 3.14
CA HIS A 100 -5.92 7.20 2.16
C HIS A 100 -7.29 7.45 2.80
N ILE A 101 -7.57 6.80 3.93
CA ILE A 101 -8.81 7.03 4.67
C ILE A 101 -8.85 8.47 5.21
N LEU A 102 -7.75 8.97 5.77
CA LEU A 102 -7.67 10.32 6.32
C LEU A 102 -7.85 11.38 5.24
N ILE A 103 -7.17 11.27 4.09
CA ILE A 103 -7.33 12.25 3.00
C ILE A 103 -8.77 12.28 2.48
N CYS A 104 -9.44 11.12 2.40
CA CYS A 104 -10.85 11.05 2.00
C CYS A 104 -11.77 11.71 3.04
N TYR A 105 -11.49 11.48 4.33
CA TYR A 105 -12.22 12.10 5.43
C TYR A 105 -12.15 13.63 5.36
N PHE A 106 -10.95 14.20 5.25
CA PHE A 106 -10.78 15.65 5.17
C PHE A 106 -11.30 16.25 3.86
N ALA A 107 -11.09 15.58 2.73
CA ALA A 107 -11.63 15.99 1.44
C ALA A 107 -13.17 15.92 1.37
N HIS A 108 -13.81 15.23 2.32
CA HIS A 108 -15.24 14.89 2.30
C HIS A 108 -15.66 14.24 0.97
N SER A 109 -14.78 13.39 0.43
CA SER A 109 -14.96 12.71 -0.86
C SER A 109 -14.31 11.34 -0.82
N TYR A 110 -14.92 10.35 -1.47
CA TYR A 110 -14.40 9.00 -1.51
C TYR A 110 -13.52 8.79 -2.76
N ALA A 111 -12.25 8.46 -2.53
CA ALA A 111 -11.35 8.06 -3.59
C ALA A 111 -11.67 6.62 -4.08
N PRO A 112 -11.38 6.28 -5.36
CA PRO A 112 -11.56 4.94 -5.92
C PRO A 112 -10.83 3.83 -5.13
N VAL A 113 -9.69 4.17 -4.53
CA VAL A 113 -8.81 3.27 -3.75
C VAL A 113 -9.41 2.82 -2.40
N MET A 114 -10.60 3.31 -2.05
CA MET A 114 -11.22 3.03 -0.75
C MET A 114 -11.64 1.57 -0.55
N VAL A 115 -11.87 0.81 -1.62
CA VAL A 115 -12.28 -0.60 -1.52
C VAL A 115 -11.16 -1.44 -0.90
N THR A 116 -9.95 -1.35 -1.44
CA THR A 116 -8.76 -2.00 -0.87
C THR A 116 -8.39 -1.44 0.49
N CYS A 117 -8.63 -0.15 0.75
CA CYS A 117 -8.39 0.44 2.07
C CYS A 117 -9.29 -0.18 3.14
N ILE A 118 -10.60 -0.29 2.89
CA ILE A 118 -11.56 -0.89 3.82
C ILE A 118 -11.26 -2.39 3.99
N GLY A 119 -11.01 -3.11 2.90
CA GLY A 119 -10.59 -4.51 2.97
C GLY A 119 -9.29 -4.69 3.77
N GLY A 120 -8.35 -3.77 3.61
CA GLY A 120 -7.09 -3.73 4.32
C GLY A 120 -7.22 -3.52 5.82
N LEU A 121 -8.18 -2.71 6.28
CA LEU A 121 -8.48 -2.54 7.72
C LEU A 121 -8.82 -3.87 8.40
N TYR A 122 -9.43 -4.81 7.68
CA TYR A 122 -9.72 -6.14 8.20
C TYR A 122 -8.55 -7.12 7.99
N LEU A 123 -7.98 -7.13 6.78
CA LEU A 123 -6.96 -8.11 6.38
C LEU A 123 -5.63 -7.91 7.10
N ILE A 124 -5.21 -6.67 7.35
CA ILE A 124 -3.92 -6.39 7.98
C ILE A 124 -3.85 -6.89 9.43
N PRO A 125 -4.83 -6.59 10.31
CA PRO A 125 -4.87 -7.18 11.65
C PRO A 125 -4.85 -8.71 11.62
N LEU A 126 -5.56 -9.33 10.68
CA LEU A 126 -5.56 -10.77 10.48
C LEU A 126 -4.16 -11.30 10.08
N PHE A 127 -3.46 -10.59 9.19
CA PHE A 127 -2.10 -10.93 8.78
C PHE A 127 -1.09 -10.74 9.92
N ALA A 128 -1.20 -9.66 10.68
CA ALA A 128 -0.38 -9.40 11.87
C ALA A 128 -0.57 -10.49 12.94
N TYR A 129 -1.82 -10.90 13.20
CA TYR A 129 -2.10 -12.00 14.11
C TYR A 129 -1.49 -13.33 13.63
N LYS A 130 -1.64 -13.65 12.34
CA LYS A 130 -1.01 -14.85 11.74
C LYS A 130 0.51 -14.78 11.86
N LEU A 131 1.12 -13.63 11.62
CA LEU A 131 2.56 -13.42 11.74
C LEU A 131 3.06 -13.64 13.17
N TYR A 132 2.34 -13.10 14.15
CA TYR A 132 2.64 -13.28 15.57
C TYR A 132 2.56 -14.77 15.97
N LYS A 133 1.49 -15.47 15.57
CA LYS A 133 1.32 -16.90 15.83
C LYS A 133 2.42 -17.75 15.21
N LEU A 134 2.90 -17.39 14.01
CA LEU A 134 4.01 -18.07 13.36
C LEU A 134 5.32 -17.93 14.13
N GLY A 135 5.58 -16.75 14.73
CA GLY A 135 6.82 -16.51 15.47
C GLY A 135 6.91 -17.20 16.84
N LYS A 136 5.82 -17.81 17.32
CA LYS A 136 5.77 -18.60 18.56
C LYS A 136 5.94 -20.12 18.34
N ARG A 137 5.96 -20.55 17.08
CA ARG A 137 6.27 -21.94 16.71
C ARG A 137 7.78 -22.08 16.54
#